data_AF-A0A6J4T030-F1
#
_entry.id   AF-A0A6J4T030-F1
#
_cell.length_a   1.000
_cell.length_b   1.000
_cell.length_c   1.000
_cell.angle_alpha   90.00
_cell.angle_beta   90.00
_cell.angle_gamma   90.00
#
_symmetry.space_group_name_H-M   'P 1'
#
loop_
_entity.id
_entity.type
_entity.pdbx_description
1 polymer ?
#
loop_
_entity_poly.entity_id
_entity_poly.type
_entity_poly.pdbx_seq_one_letter_code
_entity_poly.pdbx_strand_id
1 'polypeptide(L)'
;NDESDRHIVASTVDLGRNLGLQTVAEGVEDRAAYEHLARMGCDHAQGYHMSRAVTAEALEEWAGRLERGEIDLGRHAGAEPPRVTSGSFSAPPRQIRSRT
;
A
#
# COMPACT_ATOMS: atom_id res chain seq x y z
N ASN A 1 -10.68 8.23 -15.29
CA ASN A 1 -9.26 8.40 -14.89
C ASN A 1 -8.82 9.74 -15.43
N ASP A 2 -9.15 10.80 -14.69
CA ASP A 2 -8.86 12.18 -15.04
C ASP A 2 -7.39 12.48 -14.74
N GLU A 3 -6.76 13.35 -15.54
CA GLU A 3 -5.40 13.82 -15.30
C GLU A 3 -5.28 14.54 -13.95
N SER A 4 -6.34 15.28 -13.56
CA SER A 4 -6.42 15.94 -12.26
C SER A 4 -6.36 14.93 -11.10
N ASP A 5 -7.08 13.81 -11.20
CA ASP A 5 -7.07 12.76 -10.16
C ASP A 5 -5.66 12.19 -9.97
N ARG A 6 -4.94 11.97 -11.08
CA ARG A 6 -3.56 11.45 -11.02
C ARG A 6 -2.62 12.43 -10.34
N HIS A 7 -2.77 13.73 -10.60
CA HIS A 7 -1.97 14.77 -9.97
C HIS A 7 -2.25 14.89 -8.46
N ILE A 8 -3.51 14.76 -8.06
CA ILE A 8 -3.90 14.73 -6.65
C ILE A 8 -3.23 13.54 -5.95
N VAL A 9 -3.36 12.34 -6.51
CA VAL A 9 -2.76 11.11 -5.94
C VAL A 9 -1.25 11.25 -5.82
N ALA A 10 -0.56 11.72 -6.87
CA ALA A 10 0.88 11.92 -6.84
C ALA A 10 1.30 12.92 -5.75
N SER A 11 0.61 14.06 -5.65
CA SER A 11 0.88 15.08 -4.64
C SER A 11 0.67 14.56 -3.22
N THR A 12 -0.36 13.72 -3.00
CA THR A 12 -0.62 13.09 -1.70
C THR A 12 0.47 12.10 -1.32
N VAL A 13 0.93 11.27 -2.27
CA VAL A 13 2.03 10.32 -2.04
C VAL A 13 3.32 11.07 -1.69
N ASP A 14 3.65 12.11 -2.44
CA ASP A 14 4.86 12.91 -2.20
C ASP A 14 4.78 13.67 -0.87
N LEU A 15 3.61 14.19 -0.51
CA LEU A 15 3.40 14.81 0.80
C LEU A 15 3.64 13.81 1.93
N GLY A 16 3.07 12.60 1.85
CA GLY A 16 3.26 11.54 2.85
C GLY A 16 4.74 11.25 3.08
N ARG A 17 5.49 11.07 1.99
CA ARG A 17 6.95 10.85 2.05
C ARG A 17 7.72 12.00 2.67
N ASN A 18 7.42 13.24 2.27
CA ASN A 18 8.09 14.42 2.80
C ASN A 18 7.83 14.59 4.31
N LEU A 19 6.72 14.06 4.81
CA LEU A 19 6.38 14.02 6.23
C LEU A 19 6.92 12.76 6.96
N GLY A 20 7.58 11.84 6.24
CA GLY A 20 8.03 10.56 6.81
C GLY A 20 6.89 9.61 7.19
N LEU A 21 5.74 9.74 6.52
CA LEU A 21 4.55 8.90 6.72
C LEU A 21 4.48 7.79 5.67
N GLN A 22 3.88 6.67 6.06
CA GLN A 22 3.49 5.61 5.13
C GLN A 22 2.12 5.91 4.54
N THR A 23 1.94 5.53 3.28
CA THR A 23 0.71 5.77 2.51
C THR A 23 0.03 4.45 2.14
N VAL A 24 -1.30 4.44 2.24
CA VAL A 24 -2.14 3.29 1.84
C VAL A 24 -3.10 3.77 0.76
N ALA A 25 -3.07 3.14 -0.41
CA ALA A 25 -4.06 3.34 -1.45
C ALA A 25 -5.21 2.34 -1.29
N GLU A 26 -6.40 2.82 -0.96
CA GLU A 26 -7.61 1.99 -0.85
C GLU A 26 -8.42 1.97 -2.15
N GLY A 27 -9.15 0.87 -2.40
CA GLY A 27 -9.99 0.72 -3.58
C GLY A 27 -9.23 0.32 -4.85
N VAL A 28 -8.08 -0.36 -4.73
CA VAL A 28 -7.32 -0.84 -5.90
C VAL A 28 -7.98 -2.08 -6.50
N GLU A 29 -8.60 -1.92 -7.67
CA GLU A 29 -9.40 -2.98 -8.30
C GLU A 29 -8.67 -3.72 -9.43
N ASP A 30 -7.63 -3.13 -10.02
CA ASP A 30 -6.90 -3.73 -11.14
C ASP A 30 -5.37 -3.58 -11.06
N ARG A 31 -4.69 -4.37 -11.89
CA ARG A 31 -3.23 -4.40 -12.03
C ARG A 31 -2.69 -3.03 -12.45
N ALA A 32 -3.31 -2.34 -13.41
CA ALA A 32 -2.78 -1.10 -13.94
C ALA A 32 -2.75 0.01 -12.86
N ALA A 33 -3.80 0.09 -12.04
CA ALA A 33 -3.87 0.98 -10.89
C ALA A 33 -2.83 0.63 -9.83
N TYR A 34 -2.74 -0.65 -9.43
CA TYR A 34 -1.70 -1.13 -8.50
C TYR A 34 -0.30 -0.75 -8.99
N GLU A 35 -0.04 -1.00 -10.26
CA GLU A 35 1.25 -0.73 -10.85
C GLU A 35 1.60 0.75 -10.93
N HIS A 36 0.59 1.59 -11.16
CA HIS A 36 0.77 3.03 -11.17
C HIS A 36 1.10 3.56 -9.78
N LEU A 37 0.38 3.10 -8.76
CA LEU A 37 0.59 3.48 -7.36
C LEU A 37 1.97 3.04 -6.86
N ALA A 38 2.42 1.84 -7.23
CA ALA A 38 3.75 1.36 -6.89
C ALA A 38 4.87 2.14 -7.61
N ARG A 39 4.66 2.57 -8.86
CA ARG A 39 5.61 3.47 -9.55
C ARG A 39 5.66 4.87 -8.94
N MET A 40 4.53 5.38 -8.46
CA MET A 40 4.51 6.59 -7.63
C MET A 40 5.17 6.33 -6.28
N GLY A 41 5.29 5.06 -5.87
CA GLY A 41 5.82 4.49 -4.64
C GLY A 41 5.00 4.82 -3.40
N CYS A 42 3.69 4.63 -3.54
CA CYS A 42 2.81 4.37 -2.43
C CYS A 42 3.24 3.09 -1.69
N ASP A 43 3.19 3.10 -0.36
CA ASP A 43 3.79 2.06 0.49
C ASP A 43 2.92 0.82 0.64
N HIS A 44 1.60 0.96 0.52
CA HIS A 44 0.62 -0.08 0.77
C HIS A 44 -0.59 0.08 -0.17
N ALA A 45 -1.27 -1.02 -0.47
CA ALA A 45 -2.50 -1.01 -1.24
C ALA A 45 -3.55 -1.93 -0.60
N GLN A 46 -4.82 -1.57 -0.71
CA GLN A 46 -5.97 -2.42 -0.36
C GLN A 46 -7.03 -2.33 -1.47
N GLY A 47 -7.62 -3.46 -1.84
CA GLY A 47 -8.69 -3.51 -2.84
C GLY A 47 -8.84 -4.88 -3.49
N TYR A 48 -9.82 -5.00 -4.37
CA TYR A 48 -10.23 -6.26 -4.99
C TYR A 48 -9.18 -6.87 -5.91
N HIS A 49 -8.21 -6.09 -6.38
CA HIS A 49 -7.03 -6.60 -7.09
C HIS A 49 -6.25 -7.62 -6.24
N MET A 50 -6.21 -7.43 -4.92
CA MET A 50 -5.54 -8.33 -3.98
C MET A 50 -6.47 -9.42 -3.48
N SER A 51 -7.61 -9.01 -2.94
CA SER A 51 -8.68 -9.90 -2.49
C SER A 51 -9.95 -9.10 -2.18
N ARG A 52 -11.09 -9.79 -2.22
CA ARG A 52 -12.28 -9.30 -1.49
C ARG A 52 -12.05 -9.50 0.01
N ALA A 53 -12.84 -8.83 0.84
CA ALA A 53 -12.86 -9.09 2.27
C ALA A 53 -13.13 -10.59 2.52
N VAL A 54 -12.27 -11.21 3.34
CA VAL A 54 -12.34 -12.63 3.71
C VAL A 54 -12.64 -12.75 5.20
N THR A 55 -13.14 -13.92 5.62
CA THR A 55 -13.29 -14.22 7.05
C THR A 55 -11.93 -14.44 7.70
N ALA A 56 -11.88 -14.46 9.03
CA ALA A 56 -10.64 -14.72 9.76
C ALA A 56 -10.07 -16.11 9.42
N GLU A 57 -10.93 -17.12 9.27
CA GLU A 57 -10.54 -18.49 8.94
C GLU A 57 -9.96 -18.58 7.52
N ALA A 58 -10.48 -17.79 6.58
CA ALA A 58 -10.01 -17.77 5.20
C ALA A 58 -8.75 -16.91 5.01
N LEU A 59 -8.40 -16.06 5.98
CA LEU A 59 -7.23 -15.18 5.90
C LEU A 59 -5.92 -15.98 5.91
N GLU A 60 -5.81 -17.00 6.78
CA GLU A 60 -4.59 -17.82 6.90
C GLU A 60 -4.30 -18.55 5.59
N GLU A 61 -5.31 -19.14 4.97
CA GLU A 61 -5.18 -19.82 3.67
C GLU A 61 -4.79 -18.83 2.57
N TRP A 62 -5.43 -17.66 2.52
CA TRP A 62 -5.09 -16.62 1.54
C TRP A 62 -3.63 -16.15 1.71
N ALA A 63 -3.18 -15.92 2.94
CA ALA A 63 -1.82 -15.52 3.24
C ALA A 63 -0.81 -16.61 2.84
N GLY A 64 -1.11 -17.88 3.15
CA GLY A 64 -0.28 -19.00 2.75
C GLY A 64 -0.15 -19.13 1.23
N ARG A 65 -1.23 -18.94 0.48
CA ARG A 65 -1.20 -18.93 -1.00
C ARG A 65 -0.34 -17.79 -1.56
N LEU A 66 -0.37 -16.63 -0.93
CA LEU A 66 0.46 -15.49 -1.31
C LEU A 66 1.95 -15.78 -1.07
N GLU A 67 2.30 -16.34 0.10
CA GLU A 67 3.68 -16.73 0.44
C GLU A 67 4.24 -17.80 -0.49
N ARG A 68 3.40 -18.76 -0.91
CA ARG A 68 3.74 -19.79 -1.89
C ARG A 68 3.81 -19.27 -3.34
N GLY A 69 3.44 -18.01 -3.58
CA GLY A 69 3.47 -17.40 -4.91
C GLY A 69 2.35 -17.88 -5.84
N GLU A 70 1.26 -18.42 -5.29
CA GLU A 70 0.11 -18.89 -6.04
C GLU A 70 -0.85 -17.75 -6.44
N ILE A 71 -0.62 -16.55 -5.89
CA ILE A 71 -1.35 -15.32 -6.21
C ILE A 71 -0.37 -14.33 -6.85
N ASP A 72 -0.59 -14.01 -8.12
CA ASP A 72 0.21 -12.99 -8.83
C ASP A 72 -0.42 -11.60 -8.69
N LEU A 73 0.11 -10.81 -7.76
CA LEU A 73 -0.27 -9.41 -7.55
C LEU A 73 0.50 -8.41 -8.45
N GLY A 74 1.48 -8.88 -9.24
CA GLY A 74 2.28 -8.06 -10.14
C GLY A 74 3.44 -7.43 -9.41
N ARG A 75 4.53 -8.19 -9.20
CA ARG A 75 5.75 -7.65 -8.57
C ARG A 75 6.39 -6.60 -9.48
N HIS A 76 6.62 -5.41 -8.94
CA HIS A 76 7.46 -4.41 -9.58
C HIS A 76 8.93 -4.80 -9.52
N ALA A 77 9.55 -4.95 -10.69
CA ALA A 77 10.99 -5.01 -10.79
C ALA A 77 11.57 -3.61 -10.47
N GLY A 78 12.19 -3.46 -9.30
CA GLY A 78 13.03 -2.30 -8.96
C GLY A 78 12.46 -1.29 -7.96
N ALA A 79 11.20 -1.41 -7.55
CA ALA A 79 10.68 -0.77 -6.34
C ALA A 79 10.47 -1.87 -5.29
N GLU A 80 10.85 -1.62 -4.04
CA GLU A 80 10.45 -2.54 -2.96
C GLU A 80 8.92 -2.65 -3.04
N PRO A 81 8.34 -3.88 -3.17
CA PRO A 81 6.90 -4.01 -3.26
C PRO A 81 6.27 -3.36 -2.02
N PRO A 82 5.11 -2.71 -2.16
CA PRO A 82 4.40 -2.15 -1.03
C PRO A 82 4.31 -3.23 0.07
N ARG A 83 4.89 -2.96 1.24
CA ARG A 83 5.13 -4.01 2.25
C ARG A 83 3.78 -4.54 2.73
N VAL A 84 3.54 -5.84 2.67
CA VAL A 84 2.40 -6.44 3.37
C VAL A 84 2.85 -6.65 4.82
N THR A 85 2.32 -5.85 5.76
CA THR A 85 2.71 -5.95 7.16
C THR A 85 1.94 -7.08 7.85
N SER A 86 2.60 -8.22 8.05
CA SER A 86 2.29 -9.08 9.20
C SER A 86 2.69 -8.29 10.46
N GLY A 87 1.71 -7.92 11.27
CA GLY A 87 1.82 -6.82 12.24
C GLY A 87 3.05 -6.85 13.17
N SER A 88 3.80 -5.75 13.14
CA SER A 88 4.42 -5.19 14.34
C SER A 88 4.40 -3.66 14.21
N PHE A 89 3.42 -3.02 14.85
CA PHE A 89 3.40 -1.57 15.02
C PHE A 89 4.60 -1.19 15.90
N SER A 90 5.70 -0.74 15.30
CA SER A 90 6.73 -0.02 16.05
C SER A 90 6.16 1.35 16.43
N ALA A 91 6.28 1.69 17.71
CA ALA A 91 5.70 2.89 18.32
C ALA A 91 6.00 4.18 17.52
N PRO A 92 5.08 5.18 17.52
CA PRO A 92 5.27 6.41 16.76
C PRO A 92 6.48 7.23 17.28
N PRO A 93 7.19 7.96 16.40
CA PRO A 93 8.29 8.83 16.81
C PRO A 93 7.80 9.96 17.71
N ARG A 94 8.67 10.35 18.66
CA ARG A 94 8.38 11.26 19.77
C ARG A 94 7.82 12.61 19.30
N GLN A 95 6.76 13.07 19.98
CA GLN A 95 6.14 14.38 19.81
C GLN A 95 7.16 15.53 19.82
N ILE A 96 7.09 16.39 18.80
CA ILE A 96 7.74 17.70 18.80
C ILE A 96 6.98 18.60 19.78
N ARG A 97 7.60 18.95 20.91
CA ARG A 97 7.08 19.98 21.82
C ARG A 97 7.54 21.34 21.33
N SER A 98 6.60 22.19 20.90
CA SER A 98 6.86 23.61 20.69
C SER A 98 7.17 24.26 22.04
N ARG A 99 8.34 24.89 22.16
CA ARG A 99 8.63 25.82 23.25
C ARG A 99 8.11 27.19 22.81
N THR A 100 7.06 27.66 23.48
CA THR A 100 6.76 29.08 23.59
C THR A 100 7.45 29.61 24.84
#